data_AF-A0A0F9BKV9-F1
#
_entry.id   AF-A0A0F9BKV9-F1
#
_cell.length_a   1.000
_cell.length_b   1.000
_cell.length_c   1.000
_cell.angle_alpha   90.00
_cell.angle_beta   90.00
_cell.angle_gamma   90.00
#
_symmetry.space_group_name_H-M   'P 1'
#
loop_
_entity.id
_entity.type
_entity.pdbx_description
1 polymer ?
#
loop_
_entity_poly.entity_id
_entity_poly.type
_entity_poly.pdbx_seq_one_letter_code
_entity_poly.pdbx_strand_id
1 'polypeptide(L)'
;MSSNEEIREDAKRDAAYEEAKHQAPEPCGCQWVSECCGEPPGLRSDAATASHVGTCPRCKDHVGFERSDKNTWKYLGTTLYGDDADGNRGVLLRTYECRACGRAMEVRA
;
A
#
# COMPACT_ATOMS: atom_id res chain seq x y z
N MET A 1 -7.99 23.14 -30.06
CA MET A 1 -8.14 21.81 -29.46
C MET A 1 -8.99 22.00 -28.22
N SER A 2 -10.13 21.32 -28.15
CA SER A 2 -11.31 21.75 -27.40
C SER A 2 -11.27 21.25 -25.96
N SER A 3 -11.50 22.14 -24.98
CA SER A 3 -11.47 21.87 -23.53
C SER A 3 -12.33 20.67 -23.06
N ASN A 4 -13.26 20.20 -23.88
CA ASN A 4 -14.06 19.00 -23.59
C ASN A 4 -13.28 17.68 -23.71
N GLU A 5 -12.18 17.63 -24.47
CA GLU A 5 -11.32 16.45 -24.53
C GLU A 5 -10.44 16.33 -23.28
N GLU A 6 -9.88 17.43 -22.79
CA GLU A 6 -9.11 17.46 -21.53
C GLU A 6 -9.95 17.01 -20.33
N ILE A 7 -11.19 17.50 -20.20
CA ILE A 7 -12.09 17.10 -19.11
C ILE A 7 -12.41 15.59 -19.15
N ARG A 8 -12.52 14.99 -20.35
CA ARG A 8 -12.73 13.53 -20.49
C ARG A 8 -11.49 12.72 -20.14
N GLU A 9 -10.30 13.24 -20.40
CA GLU A 9 -9.05 12.56 -20.04
C GLU A 9 -8.78 12.63 -18.53
N ASP A 10 -9.04 13.77 -17.90
CA ASP A 10 -8.96 13.94 -16.45
C ASP A 10 -9.92 12.98 -15.72
N ALA A 11 -11.18 12.92 -16.15
CA ALA A 11 -12.17 12.04 -15.54
C ALA A 11 -11.81 10.54 -15.69
N LYS A 12 -11.20 10.13 -16.80
CA LYS A 12 -10.72 8.75 -16.99
C LYS A 12 -9.53 8.44 -16.08
N ARG A 13 -8.63 9.40 -15.90
CA ARG A 13 -7.47 9.27 -15.02
C ARG A 13 -7.91 9.16 -13.56
N ASP A 14 -8.89 9.94 -13.13
CA ASP A 14 -9.45 9.88 -11.78
C ASP A 14 -10.19 8.57 -11.54
N ALA A 15 -10.98 8.10 -12.52
CA ALA A 15 -11.65 6.80 -12.43
C ALA A 15 -10.65 5.64 -12.36
N ALA A 16 -9.60 5.66 -13.17
CA ALA A 16 -8.53 4.66 -13.12
C ALA A 16 -7.76 4.69 -11.79
N TYR A 17 -7.58 5.88 -11.21
CA TYR A 17 -6.94 6.04 -9.91
C TYR A 17 -7.79 5.46 -8.77
N GLU A 18 -9.09 5.72 -8.76
CA GLU A 18 -10.02 5.17 -7.77
C GLU A 18 -10.23 3.66 -7.93
N GLU A 19 -10.27 3.15 -9.16
CA GLU A 19 -10.34 1.71 -9.42
C GLU A 19 -9.06 0.98 -8.97
N ALA A 20 -7.88 1.58 -9.18
CA ALA A 20 -6.61 1.06 -8.66
C ALA A 20 -6.54 1.10 -7.12
N LYS A 21 -7.16 2.11 -6.49
CA LYS A 21 -7.30 2.21 -5.03
C LYS A 21 -8.17 1.08 -4.47
N HIS A 22 -9.28 0.76 -5.13
CA HIS A 22 -10.20 -0.29 -4.71
C HIS A 22 -9.65 -1.72 -4.92
N GLN A 23 -8.66 -1.89 -5.80
CA GLN A 23 -8.03 -3.19 -6.04
C GLN A 23 -6.85 -3.50 -5.10
N ALA A 24 -6.24 -2.48 -4.50
CA ALA A 24 -5.21 -2.69 -3.49
C ALA A 24 -5.85 -3.07 -2.15
N PRO A 25 -5.29 -4.05 -1.41
CA PRO A 25 -5.79 -4.37 -0.08
C PRO A 25 -5.62 -3.19 0.88
N GLU A 26 -6.47 -3.16 1.90
CA GLU A 26 -6.34 -2.28 3.06
C GLU A 26 -4.90 -2.30 3.62
N PRO A 27 -4.37 -1.18 4.13
CA PRO A 27 -3.02 -1.14 4.69
C PRO A 27 -2.77 -2.27 5.69
N CYS A 28 -1.59 -2.89 5.66
CA CYS A 28 -1.23 -3.99 6.58
C CYS A 28 -1.32 -3.56 8.07
N GLY A 29 -1.23 -2.25 8.34
CA GLY A 29 -1.10 -1.70 9.69
C GLY A 29 0.26 -2.04 10.35
N CYS A 30 1.20 -2.57 9.56
CA CYS A 30 2.48 -3.07 10.01
C CYS A 30 3.58 -1.99 9.97
N GLN A 31 3.37 -0.94 9.18
CA GLN A 31 4.28 0.19 9.08
C GLN A 31 3.91 1.24 10.12
N TRP A 32 4.92 1.69 10.87
CA TRP A 32 4.81 2.84 11.75
C TRP A 32 5.44 4.05 11.07
N VAL A 33 4.82 5.21 11.23
CA VAL A 33 5.28 6.48 10.67
C VAL A 33 5.22 7.57 11.73
N SER A 34 6.11 8.55 11.66
CA SER A 34 6.13 9.61 12.64
C SER A 34 4.92 10.54 12.46
N GLU A 35 4.29 10.93 13.56
CA GLU A 35 3.12 11.82 13.55
C GLU A 35 3.45 13.20 12.94
N CYS A 36 4.71 13.63 13.04
CA CYS A 36 5.13 14.96 12.59
C CYS A 36 5.30 15.09 11.07
N CYS A 37 5.70 14.03 10.36
CA CYS A 37 6.03 14.14 8.93
C CYS A 37 5.79 12.86 8.12
N GLY A 38 5.30 11.78 8.73
CA GLY A 38 4.96 10.53 8.06
C GLY A 38 6.18 9.72 7.62
N GLU A 39 7.37 10.02 8.12
CA GLU A 39 8.58 9.25 7.85
C GLU A 39 8.60 7.98 8.71
N PRO A 40 9.03 6.82 8.17
CA PRO A 40 9.22 5.64 8.98
C PRO A 40 10.27 5.88 10.07
N PRO A 41 10.22 5.19 11.21
CA PRO A 41 11.27 5.29 12.22
C PRO A 41 12.62 4.96 11.57
N GLY A 42 13.62 5.83 11.80
CA GLY A 42 14.97 5.56 11.34
C GLY A 42 15.45 4.24 11.94
N LEU A 43 16.06 3.37 11.13
CA LEU A 43 16.60 2.05 11.48
C LEU A 43 17.52 2.13 12.72
N ARG A 44 16.91 2.10 13.90
CA ARG A 44 17.57 1.89 15.18
C ARG A 44 16.81 0.76 15.84
N SER A 45 17.45 -0.41 15.85
CA SER A 45 16.96 -1.65 16.47
C SER A 45 16.63 -1.50 17.97
N ASP A 46 17.07 -0.39 18.55
CA ASP A 46 17.02 0.04 19.93
C ASP A 46 15.94 1.09 20.23
N ALA A 47 15.20 1.59 19.22
CA ALA A 47 14.03 2.44 19.47
C ALA A 47 12.91 1.59 20.05
N ALA A 48 12.71 1.72 21.36
CA ALA A 48 11.76 0.97 22.17
C ALA A 48 10.41 0.77 21.47
N THR A 49 10.22 -0.43 20.93
CA THR A 49 8.97 -0.88 20.29
C THR A 49 7.79 -0.89 21.26
N ALA A 50 8.06 -0.69 22.56
CA ALA A 50 7.09 -0.73 23.65
C ALA A 50 6.50 0.64 24.02
N SER A 51 7.10 1.78 23.61
CA SER A 51 6.66 3.11 24.08
C SER A 51 5.98 3.99 23.03
N HIS A 52 5.85 3.55 21.76
CA HIS A 52 5.33 4.35 20.62
C HIS A 52 5.96 5.75 20.45
N VAL A 53 7.10 6.01 21.11
CA VAL A 53 7.82 7.28 21.09
C VAL A 53 9.25 6.99 20.66
N GLY A 54 9.74 7.76 19.69
CA GLY A 54 11.10 7.62 19.16
C GLY A 54 11.59 8.93 18.55
N THR A 55 12.75 8.91 17.90
CA THR A 55 13.30 10.10 17.24
C THR A 55 12.95 10.10 15.76
N CYS A 56 12.28 11.17 15.29
CA CYS A 56 12.02 11.38 13.86
C CYS A 56 13.35 11.47 13.08
N PRO A 57 13.56 10.68 12.01
CA PRO A 57 14.82 10.72 11.27
C PRO A 57 15.07 12.04 10.53
N ARG A 58 13.99 12.76 10.16
CA ARG A 58 14.03 14.03 9.42
C ARG A 58 14.20 15.24 10.35
N CYS A 59 13.42 15.25 11.42
CA CYS A 59 13.28 16.33 12.38
C CYS A 59 14.35 16.27 13.48
N LYS A 60 14.90 15.07 13.74
CA LYS A 60 15.77 14.73 14.87
C LYS A 60 15.16 15.00 16.25
N ASP A 61 13.84 15.13 16.31
CA ASP A 61 13.09 15.38 17.55
C ASP A 61 12.33 14.13 18.03
N HIS A 62 12.01 14.10 19.32
CA HIS A 62 11.20 13.06 19.92
C HIS A 62 9.72 13.25 19.55
N VAL A 63 9.15 12.24 18.90
CA VAL A 63 7.78 12.27 18.41
C VAL A 63 7.10 10.93 18.61
N GLY A 64 5.76 10.95 18.63
CA GLY A 64 4.95 9.75 18.53
C GLY A 64 5.06 9.12 17.15
N PHE A 65 4.84 7.81 17.11
CA PHE A 65 4.69 7.06 15.88
C PHE A 65 3.31 6.40 15.86
N GLU A 66 2.63 6.50 14.73
CA GLU A 66 1.32 5.89 14.49
C GLU A 66 1.38 4.87 13.36
N ARG A 67 0.35 4.03 13.23
CA ARG A 67 0.24 3.10 12.11
C ARG A 67 -0.04 3.88 10.83
N SER A 68 0.62 3.49 9.75
CA SER A 68 0.40 4.14 8.45
C SER A 68 -0.92 3.68 7.84
N ASP A 69 -1.78 4.66 7.56
CA ASP A 69 -3.01 4.48 6.76
C ASP A 69 -2.74 4.55 5.24
N LYS A 70 -1.48 4.71 4.83
CA LYS A 70 -1.09 4.74 3.42
C LYS A 70 -0.86 3.32 2.91
N ASN A 71 -0.89 3.18 1.59
CA ASN A 71 -0.66 1.88 0.95
C ASN A 71 0.74 1.34 1.29
N THR A 72 0.79 0.34 2.17
CA THR A 72 2.01 -0.33 2.63
C THR A 72 2.46 -1.46 1.70
N TRP A 73 1.73 -1.71 0.61
CA TRP A 73 1.91 -2.89 -0.21
C TRP A 73 2.86 -2.64 -1.39
N LYS A 74 3.55 -3.71 -1.79
CA LYS A 74 4.35 -3.85 -3.00
C LYS A 74 3.67 -4.91 -3.84
N TYR A 75 3.27 -4.56 -5.05
CA TYR A 75 2.68 -5.52 -5.97
C TYR A 75 3.75 -6.51 -6.46
N LEU A 76 3.46 -7.80 -6.36
CA LEU A 76 4.36 -8.88 -6.78
C LEU A 76 4.01 -9.46 -8.16
N GLY A 77 2.73 -9.45 -8.55
CA GLY A 77 2.29 -9.98 -9.84
C GLY A 77 0.86 -10.49 -9.82
N THR A 78 0.39 -10.96 -10.98
CA THR A 78 -0.89 -11.64 -11.14
C THR A 78 -0.65 -13.12 -11.42
N THR A 79 -1.36 -14.00 -10.74
CA THR A 79 -1.41 -15.44 -10.99
C THR A 79 -2.83 -15.85 -11.34
N LEU A 80 -2.98 -16.93 -12.10
CA LEU A 80 -4.28 -17.52 -12.39
C LEU A 80 -4.45 -18.76 -11.50
N TYR A 81 -5.43 -18.73 -10.61
CA TYR A 81 -5.67 -19.81 -9.64
C TYR A 81 -6.88 -20.65 -10.04
N GLY A 82 -6.72 -21.97 -10.04
CA GLY A 82 -7.83 -22.90 -10.25
C GLY A 82 -8.26 -23.06 -11.72
N ASP A 83 -7.35 -22.88 -12.68
CA ASP A 83 -7.59 -23.39 -14.04
C ASP A 83 -7.66 -24.92 -13.95
N ASP A 84 -8.81 -25.50 -14.24
CA ASP A 84 -8.99 -26.95 -14.26
C ASP A 84 -8.87 -27.50 -15.69
N ALA A 85 -8.63 -28.80 -15.79
CA ALA A 85 -8.54 -29.51 -17.07
C ALA A 85 -9.89 -29.52 -17.84
N ASP A 86 -10.97 -29.11 -17.18
CA ASP A 86 -12.34 -29.08 -17.70
C ASP A 86 -12.66 -27.75 -18.42
N GLY A 87 -11.71 -26.80 -18.46
CA GLY A 87 -11.82 -25.56 -19.22
C GLY A 87 -12.56 -24.44 -18.46
N ASN A 88 -12.79 -24.59 -17.16
CA ASN A 88 -13.26 -23.48 -16.34
C ASN A 88 -12.11 -22.49 -16.15
N ARG A 89 -12.34 -21.22 -16.54
CA ARG A 89 -11.34 -20.17 -16.36
C ARG A 89 -11.05 -19.98 -14.88
N GLY A 90 -9.78 -20.15 -14.52
CA GLY A 90 -9.28 -19.82 -13.19
C GLY A 90 -9.55 -18.36 -12.78
N VAL A 91 -9.49 -18.11 -11.49
CA VAL A 91 -9.62 -16.79 -10.90
C VAL A 91 -8.28 -16.08 -10.99
N LEU A 92 -8.25 -14.90 -11.62
CA LEU A 92 -7.08 -14.02 -11.58
C LEU A 92 -6.91 -13.47 -10.15
N LEU A 93 -5.76 -13.76 -9.55
CA LEU A 93 -5.35 -13.27 -8.24
C LEU A 93 -4.17 -12.33 -8.41
N ARG A 94 -4.22 -11.19 -7.72
CA ARG A 94 -3.12 -10.24 -7.58
C ARG A 94 -2.45 -10.46 -6.24
N THR A 95 -1.13 -10.64 -6.26
CA THR A 95 -0.35 -10.85 -5.05
C THR A 95 0.35 -9.54 -4.66
N TYR A 96 0.22 -9.18 -3.39
CA TYR A 96 0.82 -8.01 -2.77
C TYR A 96 1.68 -8.43 -1.57
N GLU A 97 2.79 -7.74 -1.32
CA GLU A 97 3.67 -7.96 -0.17
C GLU A 97 3.80 -6.68 0.65
N CYS A 98 3.62 -6.76 1.97
CA CYS A 98 3.80 -5.61 2.84
C CYS A 98 5.29 -5.24 2.91
N ARG A 99 5.62 -3.99 2.58
CA ARG A 99 7.00 -3.48 2.61
C ARG A 99 7.63 -3.47 4.00
N ALA A 100 6.81 -3.44 5.05
CA ALA A 100 7.27 -3.35 6.43
C ALA A 100 7.49 -4.72 7.09
N CYS A 101 6.61 -5.69 6.87
CA CYS A 101 6.66 -6.99 7.55
C CYS A 101 6.84 -8.20 6.62
N GLY A 102 6.87 -7.99 5.30
CA GLY A 102 7.03 -9.06 4.31
C GLY A 102 5.84 -10.01 4.17
N ARG A 103 4.70 -9.74 4.84
CA ARG A 103 3.50 -10.56 4.69
C ARG A 103 2.93 -10.40 3.29
N ALA A 104 2.61 -11.51 2.64
CA ALA A 104 1.91 -11.53 1.36
C ALA A 104 0.39 -11.60 1.54
N MET A 105 -0.36 -11.00 0.62
CA MET A 105 -1.81 -11.08 0.51
C MET A 105 -2.21 -11.23 -0.95
N GLU A 106 -3.18 -12.11 -1.20
CA GLU A 106 -3.76 -12.31 -2.52
C GLU A 106 -5.17 -11.72 -2.54
N VAL A 107 -5.46 -10.92 -3.57
CA VAL A 107 -6.79 -10.32 -3.79
C VAL A 107 -7.23 -10.63 -5.21
N ARG A 108 -8.55 -10.76 -5.42
CA ARG A 108 -9.10 -11.01 -6.74
C ARG A 108 -8.85 -9.79 -7.65
N ALA A 109 -8.37 -10.05 -8.86
CA ALA A 109 -7.98 -9.04 -9.84
C ALA A 109 -9.16 -8.27 -10.45
#